data_AF-A0A959MBA7-F1
#
_entry.id   AF-A0A959MBA7-F1
#
_cell.length_a   1.000
_cell.length_b   1.000
_cell.length_c   1.000
_cell.angle_alpha   90.00
_cell.angle_beta   90.00
_cell.angle_gamma   90.00
#
_symmetry.space_group_name_H-M   'P 1'
#
loop_
_entity.id
_entity.type
_entity.pdbx_description
1 polymer ?
#
loop_
_entity_poly.entity_id
_entity_poly.type
_entity_poly.pdbx_seq_one_letter_code
_entity_poly.pdbx_strand_id
1 'polypeptide(L)'
;YTSTFANFSTGRVYDQIRQSIAYSGKNVKICASHAGLTLGEDGATHQILEDIGLMKMLPGMTVIVPADYNQTKAATKAIADFEGPVYLRFGRPVWPIFTNEADFIIGKAQQLSQGNDVTIFACG
;
A
#
# COMPACT_ATOMS: atom_id res chain seq x y z
N TYR A 1 -1.58 -3.32 14.06
CA TYR A 1 -2.01 -2.39 13.00
C TYR A 1 -1.80 -0.97 13.46
N THR A 2 -1.35 -0.09 12.59
CA THR A 2 -1.31 1.37 12.79
C THR A 2 -1.99 2.02 11.59
N SER A 3 -2.65 3.15 11.79
CA SER A 3 -3.35 3.86 10.71
C SER A 3 -3.36 5.36 10.93
N THR A 4 -3.01 6.09 9.87
CA THR A 4 -3.22 7.53 9.70
C THR A 4 -3.08 7.82 8.19
N PHE A 5 -2.94 9.07 7.78
CA PHE A 5 -2.72 9.41 6.37
C PHE A 5 -1.33 8.96 5.91
N ALA A 6 -1.16 8.67 4.62
CA ALA A 6 0.11 8.22 4.05
C ALA A 6 1.25 9.18 4.40
N ASN A 7 1.03 10.49 4.24
CA ASN A 7 2.03 11.52 4.57
C ASN A 7 2.52 11.45 6.03
N PHE A 8 1.60 11.22 6.97
CA PHE A 8 1.94 11.15 8.39
C PHE A 8 2.47 9.77 8.78
N SER A 9 1.98 8.72 8.14
CA SER A 9 2.35 7.32 8.40
C SER A 9 3.74 6.99 7.90
N THR A 10 4.24 7.68 6.87
CA THR A 10 5.53 7.39 6.27
C THR A 10 6.50 8.56 6.43
N GLY A 11 6.17 9.75 5.92
CA GLY A 11 7.09 10.89 5.90
C GLY A 11 7.53 11.35 7.29
N ARG A 12 6.59 11.57 8.21
CA ARG A 12 6.90 12.13 9.54
C ARG A 12 7.63 11.16 10.48
N VAL A 13 7.46 9.86 10.28
CA VAL A 13 7.97 8.82 11.19
C VAL A 13 8.90 7.84 10.47
N TYR A 14 9.50 8.28 9.35
CA TYR A 14 10.29 7.42 8.48
C TYR A 14 11.45 6.73 9.23
N ASP A 15 12.16 7.47 10.08
CA ASP A 15 13.26 6.92 10.88
C ASP A 15 12.79 5.85 11.87
N GLN A 16 11.64 6.07 12.53
CA GLN A 16 11.04 5.08 13.43
C GLN A 16 10.64 3.80 12.68
N ILE A 17 10.09 3.92 11.46
CA ILE A 17 9.80 2.75 10.63
C ILE A 17 11.09 2.03 10.26
N ARG A 18 12.11 2.78 9.81
CA ARG A 18 13.39 2.21 9.38
C ARG A 18 14.06 1.45 10.52
N GLN A 19 14.22 2.07 11.68
CA GLN A 19 15.02 1.54 12.78
C GLN A 19 14.23 0.53 13.62
N SER A 20 13.01 0.88 14.02
CA SER A 20 12.25 0.10 15.00
C SER A 20 11.37 -0.98 14.37
N ILE A 21 11.06 -0.87 13.07
CA ILE A 21 10.20 -1.82 12.36
C ILE A 21 11.01 -2.65 11.35
N ALA A 22 11.55 -2.01 10.31
CA ALA A 22 12.21 -2.70 9.21
C ALA A 22 13.52 -3.36 9.64
N TYR A 23 14.45 -2.58 10.21
CA TYR A 23 15.76 -3.09 10.67
C TYR A 23 15.61 -4.13 11.79
N SER A 24 14.63 -3.94 12.67
CA SER A 24 14.36 -4.85 13.79
C SER A 24 13.48 -6.05 13.40
N GLY A 25 13.08 -6.18 12.13
CA GLY A 25 12.26 -7.28 11.62
C GLY A 25 10.91 -7.45 12.33
N LYS A 26 10.28 -6.36 12.77
CA LYS A 26 9.06 -6.44 13.58
C LYS A 26 7.80 -6.65 12.73
N ASN A 27 6.89 -7.46 13.25
CA ASN A 27 5.61 -7.75 12.62
C ASN A 27 4.59 -6.61 12.80
N VAL A 28 4.80 -5.50 12.09
CA VAL A 28 3.94 -4.31 12.16
C VAL A 28 3.26 -4.08 10.81
N LYS A 29 1.93 -3.85 10.87
CA LYS A 29 1.10 -3.51 9.70
C LYS A 29 0.77 -2.03 9.72
N ILE A 30 1.34 -1.27 8.80
CA ILE A 30 1.11 0.17 8.60
C ILE A 30 0.08 0.29 7.48
N CYS A 31 -1.15 0.67 7.82
CA CYS A 31 -2.26 0.78 6.86
C CYS A 31 -2.60 2.25 6.69
N ALA A 32 -2.21 2.85 5.56
CA ALA A 32 -2.29 4.28 5.38
C ALA A 32 -3.24 4.67 4.25
N SER A 33 -4.14 5.59 4.58
CA SER A 33 -5.13 6.15 3.66
C SER A 33 -4.66 7.48 3.08
N HIS A 34 -5.50 8.13 2.25
CA HIS A 34 -5.26 9.50 1.75
C HIS A 34 -3.94 9.62 0.96
N ALA A 35 -3.53 8.56 0.27
CA ALA A 35 -2.30 8.53 -0.50
C ALA A 35 -2.44 9.23 -1.87
N GLY A 36 -1.34 9.79 -2.35
CA GLY A 36 -1.25 10.38 -3.68
C GLY A 36 -2.08 11.66 -3.87
N LEU A 37 -2.28 12.02 -5.13
CA LEU A 37 -2.93 13.27 -5.54
C LEU A 37 -4.42 13.32 -5.20
N THR A 38 -5.08 12.16 -5.14
CA THR A 38 -6.55 12.04 -5.03
C THR A 38 -7.13 12.48 -3.68
N LEU A 39 -6.28 12.87 -2.74
CA LEU A 39 -6.69 13.56 -1.52
C LEU A 39 -7.47 14.86 -1.79
N GLY A 40 -7.06 15.60 -2.83
CA GLY A 40 -7.71 16.83 -3.27
C GLY A 40 -7.30 18.07 -2.47
N GLU A 41 -8.29 18.72 -1.86
CA GLU A 41 -8.25 20.11 -1.38
C GLU A 41 -7.23 20.40 -0.27
N ASP A 42 -6.83 19.39 0.51
CA ASP A 42 -5.82 19.55 1.58
C ASP A 42 -4.42 19.92 1.03
N GLY A 43 -4.22 19.74 -0.28
CA GLY A 43 -3.09 20.26 -1.03
C GLY A 43 -1.75 19.57 -0.76
N ALA A 44 -0.68 20.21 -1.26
CA ALA A 44 0.65 19.62 -1.35
C ALA A 44 1.26 19.20 0.00
N THR A 45 0.83 19.79 1.11
CA THR A 45 1.34 19.44 2.45
C THR A 45 0.86 18.08 2.95
N HIS A 46 -0.20 17.54 2.36
CA HIS A 46 -0.78 16.25 2.71
C HIS A 46 -0.63 15.21 1.59
N GLN A 47 -0.39 15.64 0.36
CA GLN A 47 -0.16 14.78 -0.80
C GLN A 47 1.27 14.24 -0.81
N ILE A 48 1.46 13.04 -0.25
CA ILE A 48 2.72 12.32 -0.39
C ILE A 48 2.73 11.53 -1.71
N LEU A 49 3.77 11.72 -2.52
CA LEU A 49 3.92 11.10 -3.85
C LEU A 49 5.07 10.09 -3.88
N GLU A 50 5.91 10.12 -2.84
CA GLU A 50 7.13 9.34 -2.68
C GLU A 50 6.97 8.17 -1.70
N ASP A 51 5.80 7.99 -1.08
CA ASP A 51 5.51 7.01 -0.02
C ASP A 51 5.82 5.56 -0.43
N ILE A 52 5.43 5.15 -1.65
CA ILE A 52 5.76 3.83 -2.19
C ILE A 52 7.28 3.64 -2.24
N GLY A 53 8.00 4.64 -2.75
CA GLY A 53 9.46 4.61 -2.86
C GLY A 53 10.14 4.54 -1.49
N LEU A 54 9.73 5.41 -0.57
CA LEU A 54 10.22 5.44 0.81
C LEU A 54 10.07 4.07 1.48
N MET A 55 8.87 3.49 1.43
CA MET A 55 8.61 2.21 2.09
C MET A 55 9.32 1.05 1.37
N LYS A 56 9.37 1.07 0.04
CA LYS A 56 9.97 -0.01 -0.74
C LYS A 56 11.49 -0.09 -0.60
N MET A 57 12.16 1.02 -0.35
CA MET A 57 13.61 1.08 -0.12
C MET A 57 14.05 0.46 1.23
N LEU A 58 13.11 0.23 2.16
CA LEU A 58 13.42 -0.39 3.44
C LEU A 58 13.57 -1.92 3.29
N PRO A 59 14.72 -2.52 3.68
CA PRO A 59 14.89 -3.97 3.63
C PRO A 59 13.79 -4.71 4.41
N GLY A 60 13.24 -5.77 3.81
CA GLY A 60 12.19 -6.58 4.41
C GLY A 60 10.79 -5.96 4.42
N MET A 61 10.63 -4.69 4.06
CA MET A 61 9.31 -4.04 3.97
C MET A 61 8.52 -4.56 2.77
N THR A 62 7.32 -5.09 3.05
CA THR A 62 6.36 -5.48 2.02
C THR A 62 5.43 -4.30 1.74
N VAL A 63 5.34 -3.88 0.47
CA VAL A 63 4.47 -2.78 0.04
C VAL A 63 3.34 -3.34 -0.81
N ILE A 64 2.09 -3.03 -0.43
CA ILE A 64 0.87 -3.48 -1.09
C ILE A 64 -0.01 -2.27 -1.39
N VAL A 65 -0.48 -2.20 -2.64
CA VAL A 65 -1.24 -1.07 -3.19
C VAL A 65 -2.48 -1.65 -3.92
N PRO A 66 -3.57 -1.93 -3.18
CA PRO A 66 -4.77 -2.58 -3.72
C PRO A 66 -5.64 -1.62 -4.53
N ALA A 67 -6.06 -2.07 -5.72
CA ALA A 67 -6.72 -1.24 -6.72
C ALA A 67 -8.18 -0.87 -6.41
N ASP A 68 -8.90 -1.67 -5.62
CA ASP A 68 -10.31 -1.42 -5.27
C ASP A 68 -10.70 -2.02 -3.91
N TYR A 69 -12.00 -1.98 -3.59
CA TYR A 69 -12.56 -2.52 -2.35
C TYR A 69 -12.27 -4.03 -2.16
N ASN A 70 -12.53 -4.84 -3.19
CA ASN A 70 -12.42 -6.30 -3.08
C ASN A 70 -10.96 -6.69 -2.83
N GLN A 71 -10.02 -6.08 -3.56
CA GLN A 71 -8.61 -6.31 -3.36
C GLN A 71 -8.12 -5.79 -2.01
N THR A 72 -8.61 -4.64 -1.54
CA THR A 72 -8.25 -4.09 -0.21
C THR A 72 -8.70 -5.02 0.92
N LYS A 73 -9.93 -5.54 0.85
CA LYS A 73 -10.48 -6.50 1.82
C LYS A 73 -9.66 -7.79 1.85
N ALA A 74 -9.34 -8.35 0.68
CA ALA A 74 -8.54 -9.57 0.57
C ALA A 74 -7.09 -9.35 1.05
N ALA A 75 -6.45 -8.25 0.64
CA ALA A 75 -5.11 -7.89 1.09
C ALA A 75 -5.04 -7.68 2.60
N THR A 76 -6.03 -7.01 3.19
CA THR A 76 -6.11 -6.80 4.66
C THR A 76 -6.13 -8.12 5.43
N LYS A 77 -6.86 -9.12 4.92
CA LYS A 77 -6.86 -10.47 5.51
C LYS A 77 -5.50 -11.16 5.31
N ALA A 78 -4.96 -11.14 4.09
CA ALA A 78 -3.69 -11.78 3.78
C ALA A 78 -2.53 -11.24 4.63
N ILE A 79 -2.50 -9.92 4.89
CA ILE A 79 -1.44 -9.31 5.71
C ILE A 79 -1.58 -9.61 7.20
N ALA A 80 -2.75 -10.04 7.66
CA ALA A 80 -2.98 -10.46 9.04
C ALA A 80 -2.21 -11.74 9.36
N ASP A 81 -2.15 -12.65 8.38
CA ASP A 81 -1.46 -13.94 8.48
C ASP A 81 0.02 -13.87 8.03
N PHE A 82 0.44 -12.75 7.43
CA PHE A 82 1.82 -12.54 7.00
C PHE A 82 2.73 -12.17 8.18
N GLU A 83 3.90 -12.78 8.30
CA GLU A 83 4.90 -12.41 9.30
C GLU A 83 5.90 -11.41 8.72
N GLY A 84 6.00 -10.22 9.35
CA GLY A 84 6.93 -9.17 8.97
C GLY A 84 6.28 -7.82 8.67
N PRO A 85 7.07 -6.78 8.36
CA PRO A 85 6.58 -5.43 8.21
C PRO A 85 5.85 -5.23 6.88
N VAL A 86 4.68 -4.60 6.94
CA VAL A 86 3.82 -4.34 5.78
C VAL A 86 3.38 -2.88 5.75
N TYR A 87 3.45 -2.26 4.57
CA TYR A 87 2.81 -1.01 4.22
C TYR A 87 1.65 -1.28 3.24
N LEU A 88 0.42 -1.06 3.70
CA LEU A 88 -0.81 -1.16 2.90
C LEU A 88 -1.30 0.26 2.57
N ARG A 89 -1.24 0.66 1.30
CA ARG A 89 -1.51 2.02 0.82
C ARG A 89 -2.87 2.11 0.13
N PHE A 90 -3.73 3.05 0.49
CA PHE A 90 -5.01 3.26 -0.22
C PHE A 90 -5.44 4.74 -0.26
N GLY A 91 -6.34 5.05 -1.19
CA GLY A 91 -6.85 6.41 -1.42
C GLY A 91 -7.94 6.84 -0.44
N ARG A 92 -8.34 8.11 -0.56
CA ARG A 92 -9.51 8.70 0.13
C ARG A 92 -10.84 8.50 -0.64
N PRO A 93 -10.92 8.77 -1.96
CA PRO A 93 -12.20 8.73 -2.64
C PRO A 93 -12.70 7.30 -2.86
N VAL A 94 -13.99 7.19 -3.18
CA VAL A 94 -14.57 5.94 -3.67
C VAL A 94 -14.03 5.65 -5.07
N TRP A 95 -13.65 4.40 -5.31
CA TRP A 95 -13.17 3.90 -6.59
C TRP A 95 -14.13 2.89 -7.20
N PRO A 96 -14.19 2.75 -8.54
CA PRO A 96 -14.90 1.66 -9.18
C PRO A 96 -14.40 0.31 -8.68
N ILE A 97 -15.34 -0.62 -8.42
CA ILE A 97 -15.01 -1.99 -8.04
C ILE A 97 -15.08 -2.83 -9.32
N PHE A 98 -13.94 -3.35 -9.75
CA PHE A 98 -13.82 -4.10 -11.01
C PHE A 98 -13.11 -5.44 -10.83
N THR A 99 -12.50 -5.70 -9.67
CA THR A 99 -11.96 -7.00 -9.33
C THR A 99 -13.04 -7.89 -8.71
N ASN A 100 -12.90 -9.21 -8.89
CA ASN A 100 -13.76 -10.19 -8.22
C ASN A 100 -13.26 -10.46 -6.80
N GLU A 101 -14.14 -10.95 -5.91
CA GLU A 101 -13.70 -11.49 -4.63
C GLU A 101 -12.81 -12.73 -4.88
N ALA A 102 -11.55 -12.63 -4.49
CA ALA A 102 -10.55 -13.69 -4.62
C ALA A 102 -9.49 -13.55 -3.53
N ASP A 103 -8.76 -14.62 -3.27
CA ASP A 103 -7.64 -14.59 -2.33
C ASP A 103 -6.51 -13.71 -2.84
N PHE A 104 -5.95 -12.90 -1.94
CA PHE A 104 -4.80 -12.05 -2.25
C PHE A 104 -3.50 -12.80 -1.90
N ILE A 105 -2.70 -13.10 -2.92
CA ILE A 105 -1.39 -13.74 -2.75
C ILE A 105 -0.32 -12.65 -2.77
N ILE A 106 0.27 -12.38 -1.60
CA ILE A 106 1.36 -11.39 -1.46
C ILE A 106 2.51 -11.75 -2.40
N GLY A 107 2.97 -10.78 -3.19
CA GLY A 107 4.05 -10.96 -4.17
C GLY A 107 3.62 -11.46 -5.54
N LYS A 108 2.32 -11.71 -5.77
CA LYS A 108 1.78 -12.12 -7.07
C LYS A 108 0.94 -11.02 -7.70
N ALA A 109 1.24 -10.67 -8.94
CA ALA A 109 0.42 -9.75 -9.73
C ALA A 109 -0.83 -10.46 -10.29
N GLN A 110 -1.92 -9.71 -10.46
CA GLN A 110 -3.14 -10.18 -11.11
C GLN A 110 -3.17 -9.71 -12.57
N GLN A 111 -3.47 -10.64 -13.48
CA GLN A 111 -3.74 -10.29 -14.87
C GLN A 111 -5.21 -9.91 -15.03
N LEU A 112 -5.47 -8.70 -15.52
CA LEU A 112 -6.82 -8.18 -15.76
C LEU A 112 -7.24 -8.25 -17.24
N SER A 113 -6.27 -8.24 -18.15
CA SER A 113 -6.51 -8.32 -19.59
C SER A 113 -5.37 -9.07 -20.29
N GLN A 114 -5.67 -9.69 -21.43
CA GLN A 114 -4.71 -10.41 -22.26
C GLN A 114 -4.42 -9.63 -23.54
N GLY A 115 -3.14 -9.60 -23.94
CA GLY A 115 -2.68 -8.98 -25.17
C GLY A 115 -1.24 -9.43 -25.50
N ASN A 116 -0.81 -9.23 -26.74
CA ASN A 116 0.47 -9.74 -27.25
C ASN A 116 1.46 -8.65 -27.68
N ASP A 117 1.03 -7.39 -27.80
CA ASP A 117 1.88 -6.30 -28.30
C ASP A 117 2.59 -5.51 -27.18
N VAL A 118 1.89 -5.29 -26.07
CA VAL A 118 2.38 -4.49 -24.94
C VAL A 118 1.81 -5.00 -23.62
N THR A 119 2.58 -4.84 -22.53
CA THR A 119 2.11 -5.09 -21.17
C THR A 119 2.12 -3.80 -20.36
N ILE A 120 1.03 -3.52 -19.67
CA ILE A 120 0.90 -2.38 -18.74
C ILE A 120 0.88 -2.93 -17.31
N PHE A 121 1.82 -2.47 -16.49
CA PHE A 121 1.82 -2.73 -15.04
C PHE A 121 1.31 -1.50 -14.31
N ALA A 122 0.30 -1.69 -13.48
CA ALA A 122 -0.30 -0.64 -12.67
C ALA A 122 -0.68 -1.19 -11.28
N CYS A 123 -0.76 -0.29 -10.32
CA CYS A 123 -1.37 -0.49 -9.01
C CYS A 123 -2.15 0.78 -8.65
N GLY A 124 -3.15 0.68 -7.79
CA GLY A 124 -4.01 1.82 -7.40
C GLY A 124 -3.84 2.15 -5.93
#